data_AF-A0A3R7ABR8-F1
#
_entry.id   AF-A0A3R7ABR8-F1
#
_cell.length_a   1.000
_cell.length_b   1.000
_cell.length_c   1.000
_cell.angle_alpha   90.00
_cell.angle_beta   90.00
_cell.angle_gamma   90.00
#
_symmetry.space_group_name_H-M   'P 1'
#
loop_
_entity.id
_entity.type
_entity.pdbx_description
1 polymer ?
#
loop_
_entity_poly.entity_id
_entity_poly.type
_entity_poly.pdbx_seq_one_letter_code
_entity_poly.pdbx_strand_id
1 'polypeptide(L)'
;MFNHKYFTAWFTRLMDEVEDLGWRSAVFDMDNAKYHKVKPESTPKGNWKKEDMYQACLKYGLNDVSQSDLKSAMWAKLKKYVDENILPVVVSMAHRRGHHVVYTAPGFSELQPIEMIWANVKGTVGRADISKMTFKDVLERLEKAFLELDTATICQTIQNST
;
A
#
# COMPACT_ATOMS: atom_id res chain seq x y z
N MET A 1 -9.65 -5.61 -13.49
CA MET A 1 -9.97 -5.06 -12.16
C MET A 1 -8.67 -4.96 -11.36
N PHE A 2 -8.40 -3.80 -10.76
CA PHE A 2 -7.21 -3.59 -9.95
C PHE A 2 -7.39 -4.32 -8.61
N ASN A 3 -6.58 -5.36 -8.36
CA ASN A 3 -6.67 -6.22 -7.19
C ASN A 3 -5.28 -6.49 -6.61
N HIS A 4 -5.21 -7.21 -5.49
CA HIS A 4 -3.93 -7.48 -4.82
C HIS A 4 -2.91 -8.19 -5.71
N LYS A 5 -3.32 -9.19 -6.50
CA LYS A 5 -2.43 -9.91 -7.42
C LYS A 5 -1.87 -9.01 -8.51
N TYR A 6 -2.72 -8.14 -9.06
CA TYR A 6 -2.28 -7.16 -10.05
C TYR A 6 -1.30 -6.16 -9.41
N PHE A 7 -1.65 -5.64 -8.23
CA PHE A 7 -0.83 -4.66 -7.52
C PHE A 7 0.54 -5.22 -7.15
N THR A 8 0.64 -6.45 -6.62
CA THR A 8 1.93 -7.04 -6.26
C THR A 8 2.81 -7.25 -7.50
N ALA A 9 2.24 -7.68 -8.62
CA ALA A 9 2.98 -7.81 -9.87
C ALA A 9 3.48 -6.45 -10.41
N TRP A 10 2.67 -5.40 -10.27
CA TRP A 10 3.08 -4.04 -10.62
C TRP A 10 4.15 -3.49 -9.66
N PHE A 11 3.97 -3.68 -8.36
CA PHE A 11 4.88 -3.19 -7.33
C PHE A 11 6.26 -3.85 -7.42
N THR A 12 6.32 -5.13 -7.81
CA THR A 12 7.60 -5.79 -8.15
C THR A 12 8.34 -5.02 -9.26
N ARG A 13 7.66 -4.71 -10.37
CA ARG A 13 8.27 -3.97 -11.49
C ARG A 13 8.71 -2.57 -11.09
N LEU A 14 7.91 -1.88 -10.28
CA LEU A 14 8.29 -0.57 -9.73
C LEU A 14 9.59 -0.66 -8.92
N MET A 15 9.72 -1.65 -8.05
CA MET A 15 10.96 -1.85 -7.28
C MET A 15 12.15 -2.21 -8.18
N ASP A 16 11.93 -3.00 -9.25
CA ASP A 16 12.97 -3.29 -10.25
C ASP A 16 13.48 -2.00 -10.90
N GLU A 17 12.57 -1.12 -11.35
CA GLU A 17 12.92 0.18 -11.94
C GLU A 17 13.65 1.10 -10.96
N VAL A 18 13.20 1.16 -9.69
CA VAL A 18 13.85 1.95 -8.64
C VAL A 18 15.29 1.49 -8.41
N GLU A 19 15.52 0.19 -8.38
CA GLU A 19 16.85 -0.40 -8.20
C GLU A 19 17.74 -0.21 -9.43
N ASP A 20 17.19 -0.35 -10.64
CA ASP A 20 17.90 -0.11 -11.91
C ASP A 20 18.35 1.35 -12.04
N LEU A 21 17.57 2.29 -11.48
CA LEU A 21 17.93 3.70 -11.35
C LEU A 21 19.00 3.97 -10.26
N GLY A 22 19.42 2.95 -9.51
CA GLY A 22 20.46 3.03 -8.50
C GLY A 22 19.97 3.46 -7.11
N TRP A 23 18.65 3.61 -6.91
CA TRP A 23 18.11 4.01 -5.61
C TRP A 23 18.04 2.83 -4.65
N ARG A 24 18.76 2.95 -3.53
CA ARG A 24 18.74 1.98 -2.44
C ARG A 24 17.96 2.55 -1.27
N SER A 25 17.31 1.68 -0.51
CA SER A 25 16.55 2.08 0.69
C SER A 25 15.47 3.13 0.46
N ALA A 26 14.85 3.11 -0.73
CA ALA A 26 13.66 3.89 -1.03
C ALA A 26 12.53 3.65 -0.02
N VAL A 27 11.75 4.70 0.24
CA VAL A 27 10.53 4.68 1.05
C VAL A 27 9.34 4.81 0.10
N PHE A 28 8.49 3.80 0.06
CA PHE A 28 7.23 3.83 -0.69
C PHE A 28 6.10 4.30 0.23
N ASP A 29 5.57 5.49 -0.02
CA ASP A 29 4.36 5.99 0.64
C ASP A 29 3.10 5.49 -0.10
N MET A 30 2.17 4.91 0.64
CA MET A 30 0.96 4.27 0.11
C MET A 30 -0.30 4.70 0.85
N ASP A 31 -1.39 4.80 0.11
CA ASP A 31 -2.72 4.96 0.70
C ASP A 31 -3.18 3.72 1.47
N ASN A 32 -4.35 3.82 2.11
CA ASN A 32 -4.94 2.75 2.90
C ASN A 32 -5.79 1.76 2.07
N ALA A 33 -5.64 1.71 0.75
CA ALA A 33 -6.43 0.82 -0.08
C ALA A 33 -6.31 -0.64 0.37
N LYS A 34 -7.43 -1.37 0.37
CA LYS A 34 -7.50 -2.74 0.90
C LYS A 34 -6.49 -3.68 0.26
N TYR A 35 -6.21 -3.51 -1.03
CA TYR A 35 -5.26 -4.34 -1.77
C TYR A 35 -3.78 -4.05 -1.42
N HIS A 36 -3.45 -2.93 -0.79
CA HIS A 36 -2.11 -2.66 -0.21
C HIS A 36 -1.91 -3.36 1.13
N LYS A 37 -2.99 -3.66 1.86
CA LYS A 37 -2.92 -4.19 3.25
C LYS A 37 -3.18 -5.68 3.38
N VAL A 38 -3.16 -6.42 2.27
CA VAL A 38 -3.38 -7.87 2.28
C VAL A 38 -2.22 -8.56 2.99
N LYS A 39 -2.54 -9.30 4.05
CA LYS A 39 -1.61 -10.15 4.80
C LYS A 39 -1.43 -11.50 4.09
N PRO A 40 -0.34 -12.26 4.38
CA PRO A 40 -0.12 -13.58 3.80
C PRO A 40 -1.34 -14.50 3.96
N GLU A 41 -1.56 -15.42 3.01
CA GLU A 41 -2.72 -16.31 3.03
C GLU A 41 -2.79 -17.19 4.29
N SER A 42 -1.63 -17.55 4.83
CA SER A 42 -1.46 -18.30 6.08
C SER A 42 -1.82 -17.52 7.35
N THR A 43 -2.20 -16.24 7.23
CA THR A 43 -2.58 -15.40 8.37
C THR A 43 -3.88 -15.91 9.00
N PRO A 44 -3.94 -16.11 10.33
CA PRO A 44 -5.16 -16.50 11.02
C PRO A 44 -6.32 -15.55 10.75
N LYS A 45 -7.53 -16.11 10.62
CA LYS A 45 -8.76 -15.35 10.39
C LYS A 45 -9.80 -15.70 11.45
N GLY A 46 -10.64 -14.73 11.82
CA GLY A 46 -11.67 -14.93 12.86
C GLY A 46 -12.72 -16.01 12.52
N ASN A 47 -12.83 -16.37 11.24
CA ASN A 47 -13.73 -17.43 10.79
C ASN A 47 -13.11 -18.84 10.83
N TRP A 48 -11.83 -19.01 11.19
CA TRP A 48 -11.18 -20.33 11.31
C TRP A 48 -11.88 -21.25 12.32
N LYS A 49 -11.71 -22.58 12.20
CA LYS A 49 -12.24 -23.50 13.21
C LYS A 49 -11.51 -23.28 14.54
N LYS A 50 -12.16 -23.66 15.65
CA LYS A 50 -11.58 -23.50 16.99
C LYS A 50 -10.23 -24.21 17.11
N GLU A 51 -10.14 -25.42 16.56
CA GLU A 51 -8.89 -26.20 16.56
C GLU A 51 -7.78 -25.49 15.80
N ASP A 52 -8.04 -25.04 14.56
CA ASP A 52 -7.04 -24.30 13.76
C ASP A 52 -6.58 -23.01 14.47
N MET A 53 -7.49 -22.36 15.19
CA MET A 53 -7.19 -21.16 15.96
C MET A 53 -6.31 -21.47 17.17
N TYR A 54 -6.59 -22.56 17.90
CA TYR A 54 -5.74 -23.02 19.00
C TYR A 54 -4.34 -23.39 18.50
N GLN A 55 -4.23 -24.14 17.40
CA GLN A 55 -2.94 -24.48 16.79
C GLN A 55 -2.17 -23.23 16.32
N ALA A 56 -2.88 -22.22 15.79
CA ALA A 56 -2.26 -20.95 15.45
C ALA A 56 -1.73 -20.21 16.68
N CYS A 57 -2.45 -20.20 17.81
CA CYS A 57 -1.95 -19.62 19.06
C CYS A 57 -0.61 -20.26 19.47
N LEU A 58 -0.54 -21.59 19.49
CA LEU A 58 0.68 -22.33 19.82
C LEU A 58 1.83 -22.00 18.85
N LYS A 59 1.53 -21.97 17.55
CA LYS A 59 2.50 -21.62 16.50
C LYS A 59 3.13 -20.24 16.72
N TYR A 60 2.36 -19.27 17.21
CA TYR A 60 2.83 -17.90 17.49
C TYR A 60 3.33 -17.70 18.92
N GLY A 61 3.45 -18.77 19.72
CA GLY A 61 3.94 -18.69 21.11
C GLY A 61 2.94 -18.10 22.11
N LEU A 62 1.66 -18.02 21.75
CA LEU A 62 0.58 -17.60 22.63
C LEU A 62 0.15 -18.78 23.51
N ASN A 63 1.01 -19.16 24.47
CA ASN A 63 0.88 -20.38 25.28
C ASN A 63 -0.14 -20.26 26.43
N ASP A 64 -0.69 -19.07 26.67
CA ASP A 64 -1.67 -18.77 27.71
C ASP A 64 -3.12 -19.02 27.23
N VAL A 65 -3.31 -19.94 26.29
CA VAL A 65 -4.62 -20.37 25.80
C VAL A 65 -4.85 -21.85 26.11
N SER A 66 -6.08 -22.20 26.42
CA SER A 66 -6.54 -23.57 26.61
C SER A 66 -7.47 -23.98 25.47
N GLN A 67 -7.45 -25.25 25.07
CA GLN A 67 -8.39 -25.79 24.09
C GLN A 67 -9.86 -25.66 24.56
N SER A 68 -10.11 -25.52 25.86
CA SER A 68 -11.43 -25.24 26.43
C SER A 68 -11.88 -23.78 26.25
N ASP A 69 -10.97 -22.83 26.01
CA ASP A 69 -11.28 -21.39 25.93
C ASP A 69 -12.31 -21.08 24.86
N LEU A 70 -13.03 -19.98 25.02
CA LEU A 70 -13.94 -19.51 23.98
C LEU A 70 -13.15 -19.13 22.71
N LYS A 71 -13.69 -19.49 21.54
CA LYS A 71 -13.09 -19.13 20.24
C LYS A 71 -12.88 -17.62 20.11
N SER A 72 -13.79 -16.80 20.65
CA SER A 72 -13.65 -15.34 20.65
C SER A 72 -12.45 -14.84 21.46
N ALA A 73 -12.15 -15.47 22.60
CA ALA A 73 -11.00 -15.12 23.44
C ALA A 73 -9.68 -15.48 22.75
N MET A 74 -9.60 -16.68 22.16
CA MET A 74 -8.45 -17.09 21.33
C MET A 74 -8.24 -16.11 20.17
N TRP A 75 -9.32 -15.75 19.46
CA TRP A 75 -9.25 -14.81 18.35
C TRP A 75 -8.79 -13.43 18.77
N ALA A 76 -9.23 -12.92 19.93
CA ALA A 76 -8.80 -11.61 20.40
C ALA A 76 -7.28 -11.53 20.60
N LYS A 77 -6.69 -12.57 21.22
CA LYS A 77 -5.23 -12.68 21.40
C LYS A 77 -4.50 -12.80 20.05
N LEU A 78 -4.96 -13.70 19.18
CA LEU A 78 -4.37 -13.88 17.86
C LEU A 78 -4.49 -12.62 17.00
N LYS A 79 -5.63 -11.95 17.01
CA LYS A 79 -5.85 -10.72 16.25
C LYS A 79 -4.86 -9.65 16.66
N LYS A 80 -4.65 -9.47 17.97
CA LYS A 80 -3.65 -8.53 18.49
C LYS A 80 -2.25 -8.88 17.96
N TYR A 81 -1.84 -10.15 18.10
CA TYR A 81 -0.56 -10.61 17.57
C TYR A 81 -0.42 -10.37 16.06
N VAL A 82 -1.46 -10.71 15.28
CA VAL A 82 -1.52 -10.55 13.83
C VAL A 82 -1.44 -9.08 13.41
N ASP A 83 -2.03 -8.16 14.16
CA ASP A 83 -1.98 -6.72 13.89
C ASP A 83 -0.62 -6.12 14.22
N GLU A 84 0.07 -6.63 15.24
CA GLU A 84 1.38 -6.12 15.69
C GLU A 84 2.56 -6.74 14.92
N ASN A 85 2.45 -8.01 14.49
CA ASN A 85 3.62 -8.79 14.04
C ASN A 85 3.53 -9.25 12.58
N ILE A 86 2.33 -9.30 11.98
CA ILE A 86 2.18 -9.79 10.60
C ILE A 86 2.01 -8.62 9.64
N LEU A 87 3.08 -8.33 8.93
CA LEU A 87 3.15 -7.30 7.90
C LEU A 87 2.29 -7.67 6.68
N PRO A 88 1.70 -6.68 5.99
CA PRO A 88 1.15 -6.88 4.65
C PRO A 88 2.21 -7.43 3.68
N VAL A 89 1.77 -8.20 2.69
CA VAL A 89 2.64 -8.85 1.71
C VAL A 89 3.57 -7.84 1.01
N VAL A 90 3.03 -6.68 0.64
CA VAL A 90 3.78 -5.63 -0.08
C VAL A 90 4.88 -5.01 0.78
N VAL A 91 4.65 -4.87 2.09
CA VAL A 91 5.65 -4.38 3.04
C VAL A 91 6.79 -5.38 3.15
N SER A 92 6.46 -6.67 3.31
CA SER A 92 7.45 -7.75 3.33
C SER A 92 8.20 -7.90 2.00
N MET A 93 7.61 -7.53 0.86
CA MET A 93 8.30 -7.49 -0.42
C MET A 93 9.35 -6.38 -0.46
N ALA A 94 8.98 -5.16 -0.07
CA ALA A 94 9.90 -4.02 -0.01
C ALA A 94 11.04 -4.25 1.00
N HIS A 95 10.72 -4.70 2.23
CA HIS A 95 11.72 -4.94 3.28
C HIS A 95 12.78 -5.96 2.87
N ARG A 96 12.40 -7.03 2.15
CA ARG A 96 13.37 -8.04 1.66
C ARG A 96 14.36 -7.48 0.65
N ARG A 97 14.02 -6.37 -0.02
CA ARG A 97 14.86 -5.65 -0.97
C ARG A 97 15.58 -4.45 -0.31
N GLY A 98 15.46 -4.30 1.02
CA GLY A 98 16.07 -3.19 1.76
C GLY A 98 15.33 -1.87 1.62
N HIS A 99 14.10 -1.88 1.10
CA HIS A 99 13.20 -0.72 1.00
C HIS A 99 12.21 -0.68 2.16
N HIS A 100 11.51 0.44 2.31
CA HIS A 100 10.49 0.64 3.34
C HIS A 100 9.14 0.98 2.72
N VAL A 101 8.07 0.67 3.45
CA VAL A 101 6.70 1.12 3.10
C VAL A 101 6.15 1.89 4.29
N VAL A 102 5.60 3.07 4.01
CA VAL A 102 4.84 3.86 4.97
C VAL A 102 3.41 4.02 4.45
N TYR A 103 2.46 4.13 5.38
CA TYR A 103 1.06 4.37 5.05
C TYR A 103 0.66 5.74 5.54
N THR A 104 0.00 6.50 4.68
CA THR A 104 -0.56 7.79 5.06
C THR A 104 -1.68 7.60 6.09
N ALA A 105 -1.93 8.62 6.91
CA ALA A 105 -2.98 8.56 7.92
C ALA A 105 -4.37 8.37 7.25
N PRO A 106 -5.21 7.43 7.73
CA PRO A 106 -6.54 7.24 7.16
C PRO A 106 -7.38 8.51 7.22
N GLY A 107 -7.97 8.91 6.08
CA GLY A 107 -8.85 10.07 5.99
C GLY A 107 -8.15 11.40 5.72
N PHE A 108 -6.82 11.40 5.52
CA PHE A 108 -6.04 12.60 5.25
C PHE A 108 -5.38 12.51 3.86
N SER A 109 -6.18 12.58 2.80
CA SER A 109 -5.68 12.51 1.41
C SER A 109 -4.76 13.67 1.05
N GLU A 110 -4.88 14.81 1.72
CA GLU A 110 -4.01 15.98 1.58
C GLU A 110 -2.57 15.73 2.03
N LEU A 111 -2.35 14.71 2.86
CA LEU A 111 -1.01 14.26 3.26
C LEU A 111 -0.40 13.27 2.27
N GLN A 112 -1.08 13.00 1.15
CA GLN A 112 -0.57 12.10 0.11
C GLN A 112 0.05 12.93 -1.01
N PRO A 113 1.39 12.95 -1.18
CA PRO A 113 2.04 13.75 -2.20
C PRO A 113 1.48 13.49 -3.61
N ILE A 114 1.12 12.23 -3.89
CA ILE A 114 0.58 11.82 -5.18
C ILE A 114 -0.76 12.52 -5.51
N GLU A 115 -1.59 12.84 -4.52
CA GLU A 115 -2.86 13.55 -4.74
C GLU A 115 -2.59 15.01 -5.15
N MET A 116 -1.58 15.66 -4.56
CA MET A 116 -1.17 17.01 -4.96
C MET A 116 -0.57 17.03 -6.37
N ILE A 117 0.27 16.05 -6.72
CA ILE A 117 0.81 15.89 -8.07
C ILE A 117 -0.33 15.68 -9.07
N TRP A 118 -1.28 14.80 -8.75
CA TRP A 118 -2.45 14.59 -9.60
C TRP A 118 -3.31 15.84 -9.74
N ALA A 119 -3.50 16.63 -8.68
CA ALA A 119 -4.24 17.90 -8.75
C ALA A 119 -3.55 18.89 -9.71
N ASN A 120 -2.22 18.98 -9.65
CA ASN A 120 -1.43 19.80 -10.59
C ASN A 120 -1.62 19.33 -12.04
N VAL A 121 -1.36 18.04 -12.31
CA VAL A 121 -1.46 17.44 -13.65
C VAL A 121 -2.86 17.57 -14.22
N LYS A 122 -3.90 17.22 -13.44
CA LYS A 122 -5.30 17.35 -13.86
C LYS A 122 -5.68 18.80 -14.12
N GLY A 123 -5.21 19.73 -13.29
CA GLY A 123 -5.40 21.16 -13.50
C GLY A 123 -4.78 21.64 -14.82
N THR A 124 -3.58 21.16 -15.16
CA THR A 124 -2.91 21.47 -16.43
C THR A 124 -3.68 20.94 -17.64
N VAL A 125 -4.16 19.70 -17.58
CA VAL A 125 -4.97 19.12 -18.66
C VAL A 125 -6.34 19.81 -18.77
N GLY A 126 -6.98 20.10 -17.64
CA GLY A 126 -8.34 20.66 -17.57
C GLY A 126 -8.47 22.15 -17.89
N ARG A 127 -7.38 22.92 -17.92
CA ARG A 127 -7.38 24.33 -18.36
C ARG A 127 -7.60 24.49 -19.87
N ALA A 128 -7.46 23.43 -20.66
CA ALA A 128 -7.78 23.43 -22.08
C ALA A 128 -9.27 23.16 -22.32
N ASP A 129 -9.80 23.56 -23.47
CA ASP A 129 -11.17 23.18 -23.87
C ASP A 129 -11.25 21.66 -24.12
N ILE A 130 -11.78 20.94 -23.13
CA ILE A 130 -11.91 19.49 -23.14
C ILE A 130 -13.15 18.98 -23.89
N SER A 131 -14.04 19.87 -24.34
CA SER A 131 -15.37 19.48 -24.86
C SER A 131 -15.34 18.62 -26.12
N LYS A 132 -14.22 18.64 -26.86
CA LYS A 132 -14.00 17.86 -28.10
C LYS A 132 -12.86 16.86 -28.00
N MET A 133 -12.28 16.66 -26.81
CA MET A 133 -11.13 15.78 -26.65
C MET A 133 -11.54 14.30 -26.69
N THR A 134 -10.74 13.49 -27.37
CA THR A 134 -10.79 12.04 -27.30
C THR A 134 -9.95 11.52 -26.14
N PHE A 135 -10.13 10.24 -25.77
CA PHE A 135 -9.25 9.59 -24.79
C PHE A 135 -7.77 9.62 -25.18
N LYS A 136 -7.46 9.58 -26.49
CA LYS A 136 -6.09 9.68 -26.99
C LYS A 136 -5.52 11.07 -26.71
N ASP A 137 -6.28 12.12 -26.99
CA ASP A 137 -5.84 13.50 -26.71
C ASP A 137 -5.62 13.72 -25.21
N VAL A 138 -6.46 13.11 -24.37
CA VAL A 138 -6.28 13.15 -22.90
C VAL A 138 -5.00 12.43 -22.49
N LEU A 139 -4.71 11.26 -23.05
CA LEU A 139 -3.48 10.52 -22.76
C LEU A 139 -2.23 11.33 -23.15
N GLU A 140 -2.17 11.86 -24.37
CA GLU A 140 -1.04 12.66 -24.85
C GLU A 140 -0.81 13.90 -23.97
N ARG A 141 -1.90 14.53 -23.53
CA ARG A 141 -1.83 15.69 -22.62
C ARG A 141 -1.39 15.31 -21.22
N LEU A 142 -1.82 14.16 -20.71
CA LEU A 142 -1.38 13.65 -19.41
C LEU A 142 0.12 13.35 -19.44
N GLU A 143 0.59 12.63 -20.46
CA GLU A 143 2.02 12.32 -20.66
C GLU A 143 2.85 13.61 -20.73
N LYS A 144 2.41 14.59 -21.53
CA LYS A 144 3.06 15.90 -21.60
C LYS A 144 3.08 16.60 -20.24
N ALA A 145 1.96 16.63 -19.52
CA ALA A 145 1.88 17.28 -18.22
C ALA A 145 2.80 16.62 -17.17
N PHE A 146 2.97 15.30 -17.21
CA PHE A 146 3.94 14.60 -16.35
C PHE A 146 5.40 14.92 -16.73
N LEU A 147 5.72 15.05 -18.02
CA LEU A 147 7.07 15.43 -18.49
C LEU A 147 7.43 16.87 -18.11
N GLU A 148 6.43 17.75 -18.02
CA GLU A 148 6.60 19.16 -17.66
C GLU A 148 6.60 19.40 -16.14
N LEU A 149 6.35 18.37 -15.31
CA LEU A 149 6.48 18.49 -13.86
C LEU A 149 7.93 18.74 -13.48
N ASP A 150 8.19 19.91 -12.90
CA ASP A 150 9.52 20.25 -12.42
C ASP A 150 9.81 19.58 -11.07
N THR A 151 11.10 19.33 -10.83
CA THR A 151 11.58 18.69 -9.60
C THR A 151 11.24 19.49 -8.34
N ALA A 152 11.21 20.83 -8.41
CA ALA A 152 10.91 21.65 -7.24
C ALA A 152 9.45 21.49 -6.80
N THR A 153 8.51 21.44 -7.74
CA THR A 153 7.11 21.09 -7.48
C THR A 153 7.00 19.73 -6.81
N ILE A 154 7.69 18.70 -7.32
CA ILE A 154 7.66 17.36 -6.72
C ILE A 154 8.19 17.38 -5.29
N CYS A 155 9.37 17.96 -5.06
CA CYS A 155 9.96 18.08 -3.74
C CYS A 155 9.05 18.83 -2.76
N GLN A 156 8.40 19.91 -3.20
CA GLN A 156 7.49 20.68 -2.35
C GLN A 156 6.25 19.86 -1.93
N THR A 157 5.68 19.06 -2.83
CA THR A 157 4.54 18.20 -2.47
C THR A 157 4.90 17.17 -1.39
N ILE A 158 6.10 16.58 -1.48
CA ILE A 158 6.63 15.65 -0.48
C ILE A 158 6.85 16.36 0.86
N GLN A 159 7.50 17.54 0.86
CA GLN A 159 7.77 18.30 2.08
C GLN A 159 6.51 18.74 2.80
N ASN A 160 5.42 19.01 2.07
CA ASN A 160 4.15 19.42 2.65
C ASN A 160 3.33 18.25 3.23
N SER A 161 3.80 17.01 3.02
CA SER A 161 3.11 15.77 3.43
C SER A 161 3.68 15.16 4.71
N THR A 162 4.70 15.80 5.31
CA THR A 162 5.38 15.40 6.56
C THR A 162 5.13 16.40 7.67
#